data_AF-A0AA88XTB1-F1
#
_entry.id   AF-A0AA88XTB1-F1
#
_cell.length_a   1.000
_cell.length_b   1.000
_cell.length_c   1.000
_cell.angle_alpha   90.00
_cell.angle_beta   90.00
_cell.angle_gamma   90.00
#
_symmetry.space_group_name_H-M   'P 1'
#
loop_
_entity.id
_entity.type
_entity.pdbx_description
1 polymer ?
#
loop_
_entity_poly.entity_id
_entity_poly.type
_entity_poly.pdbx_seq_one_letter_code
_entity_poly.pdbx_strand_id
1 'polypeptide(L)'
;CTEEYRKIPGHTLCMRDKPSVYKSGMTRAEQEAVLRHHNELRGTVEPPATDLVKLKWDDRLAAVAQKWANQCQAGHDKVRDIPSIGMSIGQNVAGGYRSWHKAVQMWYDEISMWRYGPEPDSYLGAGGWRKIGHFTQMVQNGTYLVGCGYAECRGSMYTRYYVCDYAAGQSNLGIPYTAGRRCAACQNGRCGTGGQCDCRGRVCMNGGKLNPTTCKCTCAKPYSGPTCEDLDCPTEDAWVCERDWPPSHCKIYTNVPEECPYMCGVCKRPGGGSGGKPGGSHGSIFISEQGCKYQGKRSTPQECRSYGDKGKDLKGCDNRNGQFKCSDCKRYFNVKKDMCPVMCGLCDPPCNGKKCQNGGDLDVDTCSCKCKPPFYGTYCENKDCSKKEPYSCSVWPRSYCDKYYNVPEECPVLCGIC
;
A
#
# COMPACT_ATOMS: atom_id res chain seq x y z
N CYS A 1 -3.71 28.77 -1.36
CA CYS A 1 -2.84 27.58 -1.40
C CYS A 1 -1.91 27.63 -2.60
N THR A 2 -0.75 26.99 -2.48
CA THR A 2 0.25 26.86 -3.55
C THR A 2 -0.18 25.81 -4.58
N GLU A 3 0.52 25.73 -5.71
CA GLU A 3 0.22 24.76 -6.78
C GLU A 3 0.28 23.30 -6.30
N GLU A 4 1.24 22.98 -5.43
CA GLU A 4 1.41 21.66 -4.82
C GLU A 4 0.10 21.15 -4.19
N TYR A 5 -0.51 21.94 -3.30
CA TYR A 5 -1.74 21.56 -2.60
C TYR A 5 -3.00 21.65 -3.48
N ARG A 6 -3.00 22.47 -4.54
CA ARG A 6 -4.14 22.54 -5.49
C ARG A 6 -4.35 21.22 -6.23
N LYS A 7 -3.30 20.40 -6.37
CA LYS A 7 -3.38 19.08 -7.00
C LYS A 7 -4.08 18.04 -6.11
N ILE A 8 -4.32 18.37 -4.84
CA ILE A 8 -4.99 17.51 -3.86
C ILE A 8 -6.42 18.04 -3.64
N PRO A 9 -7.45 17.35 -4.17
CA PRO A 9 -8.83 17.82 -4.04
C PRO A 9 -9.27 17.98 -2.59
N GLY A 10 -9.87 19.12 -2.27
CA GLY A 10 -10.39 19.40 -0.93
C GLY A 10 -9.33 19.64 0.15
N HIS A 11 -8.06 19.83 -0.23
CA HIS A 11 -6.99 20.07 0.73
C HIS A 11 -7.24 21.28 1.63
N THR A 12 -7.02 21.12 2.94
CA THR A 12 -7.30 22.13 3.96
C THR A 12 -6.65 23.47 3.66
N LEU A 13 -5.37 23.49 3.25
CA LEU A 13 -4.66 24.72 2.89
C LEU A 13 -5.36 25.55 1.78
N CYS A 14 -6.21 24.92 0.96
CA CYS A 14 -6.97 25.58 -0.11
C CYS A 14 -8.34 26.12 0.33
N MET A 15 -8.77 25.86 1.56
CA MET A 15 -10.02 26.41 2.09
C MET A 15 -9.99 27.93 2.17
N ARG A 16 -11.16 28.56 2.07
CA ARG A 16 -11.32 29.99 2.35
C ARG A 16 -11.50 30.17 3.86
N ASP A 17 -10.93 31.23 4.41
CA ASP A 17 -11.05 31.52 5.84
C ASP A 17 -12.48 31.99 6.14
N LYS A 18 -12.99 31.67 7.33
CA LYS A 18 -14.34 32.11 7.71
C LYS A 18 -14.34 33.62 7.99
N PRO A 19 -15.35 34.36 7.53
CA PRO A 19 -15.48 35.80 7.82
C PRO A 19 -15.57 36.14 9.32
N SER A 20 -15.94 35.16 10.15
CA SER A 20 -16.01 35.31 11.61
C SER A 20 -14.63 35.42 12.28
N VAL A 21 -13.55 35.04 11.60
CA VAL A 21 -12.18 35.15 12.13
C VAL A 21 -11.81 36.62 12.29
N TYR A 22 -11.51 37.04 13.53
CA TYR A 22 -11.07 38.42 13.80
C TYR A 22 -9.65 38.50 14.37
N LYS A 23 -9.09 37.37 14.80
CA LYS A 23 -7.67 37.22 15.16
C LYS A 23 -7.20 35.86 14.64
N SER A 24 -6.04 35.82 14.00
CA SER A 24 -5.50 34.62 13.37
C SER A 24 -3.98 34.65 13.44
N GLY A 25 -3.35 33.48 13.47
CA GLY A 25 -1.90 33.36 13.48
C GLY A 25 -1.32 33.21 14.89
N MET A 26 -0.05 32.85 14.91
CA MET A 26 0.77 32.74 16.11
C MET A 26 2.03 33.58 15.92
N THR A 27 2.45 34.27 16.97
CA THR A 27 3.76 34.91 17.05
C THR A 27 4.86 33.85 17.17
N ARG A 28 6.09 34.19 16.77
CA ARG A 28 7.25 33.30 16.94
C ARG A 28 7.45 32.87 18.40
N ALA A 29 7.23 33.78 19.34
CA ALA A 29 7.32 33.48 20.78
C ALA A 29 6.28 32.43 21.21
N GLU A 30 5.06 32.49 20.68
CA GLU A 30 4.02 31.48 20.92
C GLU A 30 4.39 30.13 20.28
N GLN A 31 4.88 30.12 19.04
CA GLN A 31 5.35 28.90 18.37
C GLN A 31 6.46 28.21 19.17
N GLU A 32 7.46 28.97 19.61
CA GLU A 32 8.55 28.46 20.43
C GLU A 32 8.05 27.98 21.81
N ALA A 33 7.11 28.69 22.44
CA ALA A 33 6.53 28.28 23.72
C ALA A 33 5.72 26.97 23.60
N VAL A 34 4.91 26.84 22.54
CA VAL A 34 4.15 25.62 22.26
C VAL A 34 5.09 24.44 22.00
N LEU A 35 6.14 24.65 21.18
CA LEU A 35 7.13 23.62 20.90
C LEU A 35 7.89 23.19 22.17
N ARG A 36 8.30 24.15 23.00
CA ARG A 36 8.97 23.86 24.28
C ARG A 36 8.07 23.05 25.20
N HIS A 37 6.81 23.45 25.36
CA HIS A 37 5.88 22.76 26.25
C HIS A 37 5.58 21.32 25.80
N HIS A 38 5.41 21.09 24.48
CA HIS A 38 5.30 19.72 23.96
C HIS A 38 6.52 18.87 24.29
N ASN A 39 7.72 19.44 24.13
CA ASN A 39 8.96 18.75 24.45
C ASN A 39 9.15 18.54 25.96
N GLU A 40 8.77 19.48 26.81
CA GLU A 40 8.82 19.26 28.26
C GLU A 40 7.92 18.08 28.67
N LEU A 41 6.66 18.08 28.22
CA LEU A 41 5.67 17.04 28.53
C LEU A 41 6.06 15.65 27.98
N ARG A 42 6.60 15.58 26.76
CA ARG A 42 7.16 14.33 26.21
C ARG A 42 8.30 13.80 27.07
N GLY A 43 9.02 14.69 27.75
CA GLY A 43 10.17 14.36 28.59
C GLY A 43 9.79 13.78 29.94
N THR A 44 8.53 13.91 30.34
CA THR A 44 8.00 13.48 31.65
C THR A 44 7.05 12.28 31.57
N VAL A 45 6.87 11.68 30.38
CA VAL A 45 5.92 10.58 30.21
C VAL A 45 6.23 9.38 31.10
N GLU A 46 5.19 8.74 31.62
CA GLU A 46 5.27 7.52 32.44
C GLU A 46 4.39 6.40 31.84
N PRO A 47 4.91 5.17 31.65
CA PRO A 47 6.27 4.73 31.94
C PRO A 47 7.32 5.48 31.09
N PRO A 48 8.60 5.57 31.50
CA PRO A 48 9.57 6.37 30.78
C PRO A 48 9.84 5.79 29.38
N ALA A 49 10.16 6.66 28.43
CA ALA A 49 10.33 6.28 27.03
C ALA A 49 11.81 6.21 26.62
N THR A 50 12.17 5.18 25.87
CA THR A 50 13.54 4.98 25.38
C THR A 50 13.84 5.74 24.10
N ASP A 51 12.83 6.01 23.27
CA ASP A 51 12.93 6.31 21.83
C ASP A 51 12.16 7.56 21.38
N LEU A 52 11.68 8.40 22.30
CA LEU A 52 11.09 9.69 21.93
C LEU A 52 12.17 10.63 21.42
N VAL A 53 11.91 11.24 20.25
CA VAL A 53 12.75 12.30 19.69
C VAL A 53 12.19 13.67 20.07
N LYS A 54 13.08 14.63 20.31
CA LYS A 54 12.70 16.04 20.49
C LYS A 54 12.02 16.56 19.22
N LEU A 55 10.80 17.09 19.38
CA LEU A 55 10.04 17.67 18.28
C LEU A 55 10.74 18.92 17.75
N LYS A 56 10.61 19.14 16.44
CA LYS A 56 10.98 20.36 15.74
C LYS A 56 9.73 21.02 15.17
N TRP A 57 9.72 22.35 15.16
CA TRP A 57 8.67 23.10 14.49
C TRP A 57 8.78 22.95 12.96
N ASP A 58 7.64 22.77 12.28
CA ASP A 58 7.54 22.78 10.82
C ASP A 58 6.47 23.77 10.34
N ASP A 59 6.89 24.73 9.53
CA ASP A 59 6.01 25.81 9.06
C ASP A 59 4.94 25.34 8.07
N ARG A 60 5.16 24.21 7.38
CA ARG A 60 4.16 23.63 6.47
C ARG A 60 3.02 23.03 7.29
N LEU A 61 3.33 22.30 8.36
CA LEU A 61 2.33 21.82 9.33
C LEU A 61 1.57 23.01 9.95
N ALA A 62 2.28 24.05 10.37
CA ALA A 62 1.66 25.24 10.96
C ALA A 62 0.72 25.94 9.98
N ALA A 63 1.07 26.04 8.70
CA ALA A 63 0.22 26.65 7.68
C ALA A 63 -1.10 25.87 7.47
N VAL A 64 -1.05 24.54 7.47
CA VAL A 64 -2.24 23.69 7.34
C VAL A 64 -3.11 23.77 8.61
N ALA A 65 -2.51 23.61 9.78
CA ALA A 65 -3.18 23.75 11.08
C ALA A 65 -3.85 25.13 11.25
N GLN A 66 -3.16 26.20 10.84
CA GLN A 66 -3.70 27.56 10.86
C GLN A 66 -4.93 27.70 9.96
N LYS A 67 -4.87 27.09 8.77
CA LYS A 67 -6.01 27.13 7.86
C LYS A 67 -7.22 26.37 8.40
N TRP A 68 -7.00 25.29 9.14
CA TRP A 68 -8.06 24.59 9.86
C TRP A 68 -8.62 25.42 11.03
N ALA A 69 -7.76 26.05 11.84
CA ALA A 69 -8.19 26.94 12.92
C ALA A 69 -9.11 28.06 12.40
N ASN A 70 -8.80 28.60 11.21
CA ASN A 70 -9.60 29.63 10.53
C ASN A 70 -10.98 29.15 10.04
N GLN A 71 -11.30 27.85 10.18
CA GLN A 71 -12.64 27.32 9.90
C GLN A 71 -13.60 27.44 11.08
N CYS A 72 -13.12 27.84 12.26
CA CYS A 72 -13.94 28.18 13.42
C CYS A 72 -14.91 27.07 13.86
N GLN A 73 -14.53 25.80 13.71
CA GLN A 73 -15.37 24.64 14.00
C GLN A 73 -14.62 23.59 14.83
N ALA A 74 -15.38 22.78 15.57
CA ALA A 74 -14.84 21.62 16.26
C ALA A 74 -14.57 20.46 15.30
N GLY A 75 -13.76 19.51 15.76
CA GLY A 75 -13.40 18.30 15.03
C GLY A 75 -12.20 18.50 14.10
N HIS A 76 -12.09 17.58 13.15
CA HIS A 76 -10.88 17.38 12.36
C HIS A 76 -11.16 17.61 10.87
N ASP A 77 -10.21 18.21 10.17
CA ASP A 77 -10.20 18.22 8.71
C ASP A 77 -9.93 16.82 8.13
N LYS A 78 -10.23 16.67 6.84
CA LYS A 78 -10.13 15.38 6.14
C LYS A 78 -8.85 15.22 5.31
N VAL A 79 -8.27 16.32 4.82
CA VAL A 79 -7.19 16.29 3.83
C VAL A 79 -6.12 17.31 4.21
N ARG A 80 -5.13 16.84 4.97
CA ARG A 80 -4.05 17.65 5.55
C ARG A 80 -2.64 17.15 5.17
N ASP A 81 -2.55 16.37 4.11
CA ASP A 81 -1.30 15.77 3.65
C ASP A 81 -0.30 16.84 3.21
N ILE A 82 0.95 16.70 3.62
CA ILE A 82 2.04 17.58 3.17
C ILE A 82 2.94 16.76 2.25
N PRO A 83 2.86 16.93 0.91
CA PRO A 83 3.53 16.03 -0.02
C PRO A 83 5.04 15.94 0.19
N SER A 84 5.69 17.08 0.43
CA SER A 84 7.13 17.13 0.74
C SER A 84 7.53 16.46 2.07
N ILE A 85 6.60 16.25 3.01
CA ILE A 85 6.85 15.43 4.21
C ILE A 85 6.57 13.96 3.90
N GLY A 86 5.51 13.65 3.14
CA GLY A 86 5.21 12.30 2.66
C GLY A 86 4.86 11.30 3.77
N MET A 87 4.43 11.78 4.95
CA MET A 87 4.01 10.97 6.08
C MET A 87 2.54 11.24 6.41
N SER A 88 1.89 10.29 7.07
CA SER A 88 0.59 10.53 7.69
C SER A 88 0.69 11.70 8.68
N ILE A 89 -0.31 12.60 8.66
CA ILE A 89 -0.35 13.78 9.52
C ILE A 89 -1.44 13.63 10.58
N GLY A 90 -1.03 13.62 11.85
CA GLY A 90 -1.92 13.63 13.00
C GLY A 90 -2.41 15.03 13.32
N GLN A 91 -3.46 15.15 14.13
CA GLN A 91 -3.98 16.46 14.54
C GLN A 91 -4.60 16.43 15.93
N ASN A 92 -4.27 17.41 16.75
CA ASN A 92 -4.98 17.73 17.98
C ASN A 92 -5.72 19.06 17.82
N VAL A 93 -6.96 19.11 18.32
CA VAL A 93 -7.82 20.30 18.26
C VAL A 93 -8.37 20.62 19.63
N ALA A 94 -8.39 21.89 20.00
CA ALA A 94 -9.01 22.36 21.23
C ALA A 94 -9.77 23.66 20.99
N GLY A 95 -10.85 23.86 21.77
CA GLY A 95 -11.70 25.05 21.70
C GLY A 95 -11.93 25.65 23.09
N GLY A 96 -11.96 26.98 23.19
CA GLY A 96 -12.43 27.69 24.40
C GLY A 96 -11.40 27.86 25.53
N TYR A 97 -10.17 27.38 25.34
CA TYR A 97 -9.10 27.56 26.32
C TYR A 97 -8.61 29.01 26.37
N ARG A 98 -8.08 29.43 27.52
CA ARG A 98 -7.59 30.81 27.73
C ARG A 98 -6.21 31.06 27.13
N SER A 99 -5.42 30.00 26.90
CA SER A 99 -4.05 30.10 26.40
C SER A 99 -3.60 28.79 25.75
N TRP A 100 -2.55 28.89 24.94
CA TRP A 100 -1.86 27.73 24.36
C TRP A 100 -1.38 26.73 25.43
N HIS A 101 -0.82 27.22 26.54
CA HIS A 101 -0.40 26.35 27.65
C HIS A 101 -1.56 25.50 28.16
N LYS A 102 -2.76 26.08 28.36
CA LYS A 102 -3.91 25.32 28.88
C LYS A 102 -4.44 24.32 27.85
N ALA A 103 -4.44 24.67 26.57
CA ALA A 103 -4.86 23.76 25.50
C ALA A 103 -3.92 22.55 25.39
N VAL A 104 -2.60 22.79 25.35
CA VAL A 104 -1.58 21.72 25.24
C VAL A 104 -1.52 20.86 26.51
N GLN A 105 -1.59 21.47 27.69
CA GLN A 105 -1.64 20.72 28.94
C GLN A 105 -2.86 19.80 28.99
N MET A 106 -4.04 20.28 28.58
CA MET A 106 -5.25 19.46 28.56
C MET A 106 -5.12 18.24 27.66
N TRP A 107 -4.51 18.39 26.48
CA TRP A 107 -4.21 17.25 25.62
C TRP A 107 -3.32 16.22 26.31
N TYR A 108 -2.33 16.66 27.09
CA TYR A 108 -1.44 15.76 27.82
C TYR A 108 -2.08 15.13 29.05
N ASP A 109 -2.97 15.84 29.76
CA ASP A 109 -3.60 15.40 31.00
C ASP A 109 -4.45 14.13 30.82
N GLU A 110 -4.78 13.75 29.58
CA GLU A 110 -5.38 12.46 29.25
C GLU A 110 -4.52 11.26 29.66
N ILE A 111 -3.21 11.47 29.93
CA ILE A 111 -2.32 10.46 30.54
C ILE A 111 -2.91 9.85 31.82
N SER A 112 -3.71 10.62 32.57
CA SER A 112 -4.37 10.16 33.80
C SER A 112 -5.38 9.03 33.58
N MET A 113 -5.94 8.94 32.36
CA MET A 113 -6.87 7.88 31.97
C MET A 113 -6.17 6.73 31.25
N TRP A 114 -5.01 7.00 30.63
CA TRP A 114 -4.32 6.08 29.75
C TRP A 114 -3.55 4.99 30.51
N ARG A 115 -3.45 3.79 29.90
CA ARG A 115 -2.65 2.67 30.38
C ARG A 115 -1.73 2.16 29.27
N TYR A 116 -0.44 2.00 29.58
CA TYR A 116 0.55 1.46 28.65
C TYR A 116 0.32 -0.03 28.38
N GLY A 117 0.19 -0.41 27.11
CA GLY A 117 0.06 -1.79 26.64
C GLY A 117 -1.34 -2.14 26.13
N PRO A 118 -2.36 -2.23 27.00
CA PRO A 118 -3.70 -2.66 26.61
C PRO A 118 -4.37 -1.73 25.59
N GLU A 119 -5.24 -2.32 24.75
CA GLU A 119 -6.11 -1.54 23.87
C GLU A 119 -7.07 -0.65 24.69
N PRO A 120 -7.25 0.64 24.34
CA PRO A 120 -8.02 1.59 25.13
C PRO A 120 -9.45 1.14 25.44
N ASP A 121 -10.10 0.49 24.47
CA ASP A 121 -11.48 0.06 24.60
C ASP A 121 -11.66 -1.02 25.69
N SER A 122 -10.59 -1.74 26.06
CA SER A 122 -10.62 -2.75 27.12
C SER A 122 -10.77 -2.18 28.53
N TYR A 123 -10.41 -0.91 28.76
CA TYR A 123 -10.46 -0.28 30.09
C TYR A 123 -11.22 1.05 30.13
N LEU A 124 -11.53 1.67 28.98
CA LEU A 124 -12.34 2.89 28.88
C LEU A 124 -13.73 2.67 28.25
N GLY A 125 -14.02 1.43 27.84
CA GLY A 125 -15.22 1.05 27.11
C GLY A 125 -15.14 1.37 25.61
N ALA A 126 -16.18 1.00 24.85
CA ALA A 126 -16.22 1.20 23.40
C ALA A 126 -15.98 2.68 23.02
N GLY A 127 -15.06 2.91 22.07
CA GLY A 127 -14.67 4.27 21.67
C GLY A 127 -13.79 4.99 22.70
N GLY A 128 -13.18 4.24 23.61
CA GLY A 128 -12.30 4.74 24.67
C GLY A 128 -11.10 5.51 24.13
N TRP A 129 -10.63 5.15 22.94
CA TRP A 129 -9.56 5.87 22.23
C TRP A 129 -9.80 7.38 22.11
N ARG A 130 -11.07 7.84 22.02
CA ARG A 130 -11.41 9.27 21.88
C ARG A 130 -11.07 10.09 23.13
N LYS A 131 -10.88 9.42 24.28
CA LYS A 131 -10.57 10.06 25.57
C LYS A 131 -9.07 10.23 25.80
N ILE A 132 -8.22 9.56 25.01
CA ILE A 132 -6.77 9.52 25.21
C ILE A 132 -5.96 9.88 23.94
N GLY A 133 -6.67 10.15 22.84
CA GLY A 133 -6.08 10.32 21.52
C GLY A 133 -5.13 11.52 21.45
N HIS A 134 -5.44 12.61 22.17
CA HIS A 134 -4.58 13.78 22.14
C HIS A 134 -3.25 13.50 22.82
N PHE A 135 -3.27 12.84 23.98
CA PHE A 135 -2.06 12.44 24.69
C PHE A 135 -1.22 11.49 23.84
N THR A 136 -1.81 10.41 23.31
CA THR A 136 -1.07 9.41 22.53
C THR A 136 -0.43 10.00 21.28
N GLN A 137 -1.07 10.96 20.61
CA GLN A 137 -0.46 11.70 19.50
C GLN A 137 0.74 12.54 19.96
N MET A 138 0.63 13.20 21.12
CA MET A 138 1.73 14.00 21.66
C MET A 138 2.96 13.15 22.01
N VAL A 139 2.79 11.89 22.41
CA VAL A 139 3.87 11.00 22.85
C VAL A 139 4.19 9.86 21.88
N GLN A 140 3.81 9.96 20.62
CA GLN A 140 4.20 8.94 19.64
C GLN A 140 5.68 9.06 19.25
N ASN A 141 6.39 7.92 19.19
CA ASN A 141 7.83 7.85 18.86
C ASN A 141 8.15 8.17 17.39
N GLY A 142 7.22 7.89 16.46
CA GLY A 142 7.34 8.27 15.05
C GLY A 142 7.11 9.76 14.79
N THR A 143 6.65 10.52 15.78
CA THR A 143 6.40 11.97 15.67
C THR A 143 7.65 12.76 16.05
N TYR A 144 8.17 13.54 15.10
CA TYR A 144 9.32 14.42 15.30
C TYR A 144 9.11 15.84 14.76
N LEU A 145 8.00 16.10 14.05
CA LEU A 145 7.59 17.44 13.64
C LEU A 145 6.24 17.83 14.23
N VAL A 146 6.08 19.10 14.55
CA VAL A 146 4.81 19.71 14.93
C VAL A 146 4.69 21.10 14.33
N GLY A 147 3.49 21.49 13.93
CA GLY A 147 3.18 22.87 13.56
C GLY A 147 1.75 23.18 13.95
N CYS A 148 1.52 24.38 14.48
CA CYS A 148 0.24 24.73 15.07
C CYS A 148 -0.33 26.02 14.50
N GLY A 149 -1.64 26.18 14.67
CA GLY A 149 -2.43 27.31 14.24
C GLY A 149 -3.45 27.75 15.28
N TYR A 150 -3.77 29.04 15.27
CA TYR A 150 -4.66 29.68 16.25
C TYR A 150 -5.63 30.64 15.58
N ALA A 151 -6.89 30.61 15.97
CA ALA A 151 -7.87 31.60 15.54
C ALA A 151 -8.83 31.99 16.67
N GLU A 152 -9.24 33.26 16.67
CA GLU A 152 -10.41 33.74 17.42
C GLU A 152 -11.53 34.12 16.44
N CYS A 153 -12.72 33.63 16.73
CA CYS A 153 -13.88 33.68 15.84
C CYS A 153 -15.09 34.26 16.57
N ARG A 154 -15.65 35.36 16.04
CA ARG A 154 -16.85 36.00 16.60
C ARG A 154 -18.05 35.09 16.45
N GLY A 155 -18.85 34.96 17.51
CA GLY A 155 -20.11 34.20 17.50
C GLY A 155 -19.93 32.69 17.28
N SER A 156 -18.71 32.16 17.36
CA SER A 156 -18.47 30.72 17.31
C SER A 156 -18.70 30.08 18.68
N MET A 157 -19.00 28.78 18.69
CA MET A 157 -19.26 28.02 19.92
C MET A 157 -18.14 28.13 20.97
N TYR A 158 -16.87 28.13 20.52
CA TYR A 158 -15.72 28.08 21.41
C TYR A 158 -14.92 29.39 21.47
N THR A 159 -15.23 30.38 20.62
CA THR A 159 -14.48 31.64 20.44
C THR A 159 -13.02 31.45 19.99
N ARG A 160 -12.20 30.68 20.71
CA ARG A 160 -10.78 30.41 20.44
C ARG A 160 -10.60 28.97 19.97
N TYR A 161 -9.84 28.77 18.90
CA TYR A 161 -9.52 27.47 18.33
C TYR A 161 -8.00 27.29 18.26
N TYR A 162 -7.55 26.13 18.74
CA TYR A 162 -6.15 25.70 18.78
C TYR A 162 -6.03 24.42 17.98
N VAL A 163 -5.12 24.38 17.01
CA VAL A 163 -4.89 23.21 16.17
C VAL A 163 -3.39 22.96 16.12
N CYS A 164 -2.96 21.72 16.35
CA CYS A 164 -1.60 21.29 16.09
C CYS A 164 -1.62 20.07 15.17
N ASP A 165 -0.87 20.14 14.08
CA ASP A 165 -0.64 19.03 13.17
C ASP A 165 0.74 18.40 13.47
N TYR A 166 0.83 17.08 13.35
CA TYR A 166 1.99 16.28 13.77
C TYR A 166 2.45 15.34 12.66
N ALA A 167 3.77 15.25 12.43
CA ALA A 167 4.34 14.26 11.53
C ALA A 167 5.35 13.36 12.27
N ALA A 168 5.16 12.03 12.32
CA ALA A 168 4.00 11.28 11.85
C ALA A 168 2.73 11.46 12.73
N GLY A 169 1.57 11.15 12.16
CA GLY A 169 0.32 10.95 12.87
C GLY A 169 0.27 9.63 13.65
N GLN A 170 -0.66 9.55 14.60
CA GLN A 170 -0.74 8.42 15.53
C GLN A 170 -0.99 7.08 14.82
N SER A 171 -0.34 6.01 15.30
CA SER A 171 -0.46 4.64 14.74
C SER A 171 -0.67 3.56 15.78
N ASN A 172 -0.31 3.79 17.06
CA ASN A 172 -0.54 2.85 18.14
C ASN A 172 -0.92 3.60 19.42
N LEU A 173 -2.10 3.29 19.96
CA LEU A 173 -2.65 3.95 21.15
C LEU A 173 -2.25 3.26 22.46
N GLY A 174 -2.09 1.93 22.44
CA GLY A 174 -1.65 1.17 23.61
C GLY A 174 -0.15 1.34 23.88
N ILE A 175 0.65 1.36 22.80
CA ILE A 175 2.12 1.41 22.84
C ILE A 175 2.62 2.51 21.87
N PRO A 176 2.43 3.80 22.20
CA PRO A 176 2.84 4.92 21.35
C PRO A 176 4.36 5.13 21.32
N TYR A 177 5.09 4.59 22.29
CA TYR A 177 6.54 4.63 22.41
C TYR A 177 7.07 3.38 23.10
N THR A 178 8.39 3.16 23.07
CA THR A 178 9.03 2.00 23.71
C THR A 178 9.36 2.32 25.17
N ALA A 179 8.73 1.62 26.12
CA ALA A 179 8.97 1.80 27.55
C ALA A 179 10.37 1.32 27.97
N GLY A 180 11.00 2.05 28.88
CA GLY A 180 12.31 1.72 29.44
C GLY A 180 13.08 2.96 29.88
N ARG A 181 14.35 2.80 30.26
CA ARG A 181 15.16 3.93 30.74
C ARG A 181 15.20 5.04 29.69
N ARG A 182 14.95 6.29 30.13
CA ARG A 182 14.95 7.47 29.26
C ARG A 182 16.20 7.49 28.37
N CYS A 183 15.98 7.74 27.08
CA CYS A 183 17.03 7.78 26.06
C CYS A 183 17.83 6.47 25.85
N ALA A 184 17.40 5.32 26.36
CA ALA A 184 18.15 4.07 26.20
C ALA A 184 18.31 3.64 24.73
N ALA A 185 17.40 4.08 23.84
CA ALA A 185 17.53 3.82 22.42
C ALA A 185 18.45 4.81 21.70
N CYS A 186 18.84 5.94 22.29
CA CYS A 186 19.67 6.95 21.61
C CYS A 186 21.16 6.55 21.66
N GLN A 187 21.84 6.41 20.52
CA GLN A 187 23.29 6.15 20.51
C GLN A 187 24.09 7.40 20.95
N ASN A 188 25.29 7.14 21.51
CA ASN A 188 26.35 8.13 21.73
C ASN A 188 25.96 9.36 22.56
N GLY A 189 25.27 9.16 23.69
CA GLY A 189 25.00 10.25 24.64
C GLY A 189 24.07 11.34 24.11
N ARG A 190 23.29 11.06 23.06
CA ARG A 190 22.30 11.99 22.47
C ARG A 190 21.04 12.17 23.30
N CYS A 191 21.13 11.94 24.61
CA CYS A 191 20.03 12.28 25.51
C CYS A 191 20.05 13.79 25.72
N GLY A 192 19.06 14.47 25.18
CA GLY A 192 18.82 15.88 25.46
C GLY A 192 18.51 16.08 26.94
N THR A 193 18.67 17.31 27.42
CA THR A 193 18.41 17.68 28.82
C THR A 193 16.98 17.42 29.28
N GLY A 194 16.03 17.26 28.34
CA GLY A 194 14.64 16.92 28.60
C GLY A 194 14.33 15.41 28.65
N GLY A 195 15.32 14.53 28.54
CA GLY A 195 15.10 13.07 28.62
C GLY A 195 14.59 12.44 27.31
N GLN A 196 14.88 13.06 26.16
CA GLN A 196 14.59 12.54 24.82
C GLN A 196 15.83 12.44 23.95
N CYS A 197 15.76 11.65 22.87
CA CYS A 197 16.78 11.67 21.83
C CYS A 197 16.81 13.05 21.13
N ASP A 198 17.99 13.67 21.08
CA ASP A 198 18.22 14.91 20.35
C ASP A 198 18.97 14.64 19.03
N CYS A 199 18.21 14.65 17.94
CA CYS A 199 18.73 14.50 16.58
C CYS A 199 19.14 15.83 15.92
N ARG A 200 19.36 16.89 16.71
CA ARG A 200 19.80 18.22 16.25
C ARG A 200 18.91 18.78 15.14
N GLY A 201 17.61 18.53 15.23
CA GLY A 201 16.63 18.99 14.25
C GLY A 201 16.72 18.34 12.87
N ARG A 202 17.28 17.12 12.76
CA ARG A 202 17.22 16.30 11.54
C ARG A 202 15.77 16.04 11.14
N VAL A 203 15.48 16.24 9.87
CA VAL A 203 14.16 16.02 9.27
C VAL A 203 14.34 15.07 8.10
N CYS A 204 13.48 14.05 8.03
CA CYS A 204 13.38 13.16 6.89
C CYS A 204 12.16 13.58 6.06
N MET A 205 12.38 13.85 4.79
CA MET A 205 11.35 14.28 3.82
C MET A 205 10.79 13.08 3.06
N ASN A 206 9.76 13.31 2.25
CA ASN A 206 9.23 12.35 1.28
C ASN A 206 8.98 10.93 1.85
N GLY A 207 8.41 10.84 3.04
CA GLY A 207 8.08 9.58 3.72
C GLY A 207 9.26 8.91 4.41
N GLY A 208 10.43 9.56 4.43
CA GLY A 208 11.60 9.08 5.15
C GLY A 208 11.32 8.93 6.64
N LYS A 209 11.83 7.85 7.24
CA LYS A 209 11.68 7.56 8.67
C LYS A 209 12.94 7.92 9.43
N LEU A 210 12.82 8.78 10.42
CA LEU A 210 13.94 9.09 11.31
C LEU A 210 14.18 7.94 12.27
N ASN A 211 15.38 7.37 12.23
CA ASN A 211 15.80 6.40 13.23
C ASN A 211 16.25 7.15 14.51
N PRO A 212 15.54 7.01 15.65
CA PRO A 212 15.84 7.77 16.87
C PRO A 212 17.21 7.42 17.47
N THR A 213 17.70 6.21 17.20
CA THR A 213 18.98 5.71 17.68
C THR A 213 20.16 6.38 16.98
N THR A 214 20.14 6.41 15.65
CA THR A 214 21.27 6.86 14.82
C THR A 214 21.10 8.29 14.32
N CYS A 215 19.89 8.85 14.41
CA CYS A 215 19.43 10.08 13.76
C CYS A 215 19.71 10.11 12.25
N LYS A 216 19.70 8.94 11.60
CA LYS A 216 19.75 8.81 10.16
C LYS A 216 18.33 8.62 9.62
N CYS A 217 18.10 9.14 8.42
CA CYS A 217 16.87 8.89 7.70
C CYS A 217 16.95 7.57 6.95
N THR A 218 15.92 6.74 7.07
CA THR A 218 15.65 5.64 6.15
C THR A 218 14.68 6.15 5.09
N CYS A 219 15.14 6.30 3.87
CA CYS A 219 14.34 6.88 2.79
C CYS A 219 13.44 5.83 2.13
N ALA A 220 12.21 6.23 1.82
CA ALA A 220 11.35 5.48 0.92
C ALA A 220 11.88 5.65 -0.51
N LYS A 221 11.89 4.59 -1.31
CA LYS A 221 12.29 4.71 -2.72
C LYS A 221 11.27 5.56 -3.48
N PRO A 222 11.65 6.29 -4.54
CA PRO A 222 12.99 6.43 -5.11
C PRO A 222 13.87 7.49 -4.41
N TYR A 223 13.53 7.93 -3.20
CA TYR A 223 14.30 8.98 -2.53
C TYR A 223 15.56 8.46 -1.86
N SER A 224 16.59 9.30 -1.78
CA SER A 224 17.89 9.00 -1.19
C SER A 224 18.49 10.23 -0.50
N GLY A 225 19.75 10.10 -0.05
CA GLY A 225 20.45 11.17 0.65
C GLY A 225 20.18 11.22 2.17
N PRO A 226 20.84 12.15 2.88
CA PRO A 226 20.81 12.23 4.34
C PRO A 226 19.46 12.72 4.92
N THR A 227 18.62 13.35 4.09
CA THR A 227 17.31 13.92 4.44
C THR A 227 16.17 13.39 3.57
N CYS A 228 16.45 12.44 2.66
CA CYS A 228 15.47 11.89 1.71
C CYS A 228 14.92 12.92 0.73
N GLU A 229 15.68 13.96 0.42
CA GLU A 229 15.32 15.00 -0.55
C GLU A 229 15.84 14.69 -1.95
N ASP A 230 16.90 13.88 -2.05
CA ASP A 230 17.49 13.50 -3.33
C ASP A 230 16.58 12.47 -4.01
N LEU A 231 16.35 12.65 -5.30
CA LEU A 231 15.49 11.77 -6.09
C LEU A 231 16.37 10.88 -6.99
N ASP A 232 16.38 9.58 -6.71
CA ASP A 232 17.16 8.57 -7.42
C ASP A 232 16.23 7.69 -8.27
N CYS A 233 15.85 8.22 -9.44
CA CYS A 233 14.91 7.54 -10.34
C CYS A 233 15.55 6.31 -11.01
N PRO A 234 14.88 5.15 -11.01
CA PRO A 234 15.33 4.01 -11.81
C PRO A 234 15.29 4.34 -13.31
N THR A 235 15.92 3.53 -14.15
CA THR A 235 15.87 3.75 -15.61
C THR A 235 14.46 3.62 -16.20
N GLU A 236 13.64 2.77 -15.60
CA GLU A 236 12.24 2.52 -15.97
C GLU A 236 11.43 2.03 -14.77
N ASP A 237 10.10 2.08 -14.88
CA ASP A 237 9.19 1.49 -13.90
C ASP A 237 9.31 -0.03 -13.86
N ALA A 238 8.96 -0.64 -12.72
CA ALA A 238 8.84 -2.09 -12.65
C ALA A 238 7.84 -2.63 -13.70
N TRP A 239 8.12 -3.82 -14.23
CA TRP A 239 7.30 -4.48 -15.26
C TRP A 239 5.80 -4.67 -14.90
N VAL A 240 5.46 -4.64 -13.60
CA VAL A 240 4.08 -4.71 -13.07
C VAL A 240 3.28 -3.41 -13.22
N CYS A 241 3.98 -2.28 -13.37
CA CYS A 241 3.39 -0.95 -13.47
C CYS A 241 2.60 -0.81 -14.78
N GLU A 242 1.43 -0.18 -14.73
CA GLU A 242 0.46 -0.04 -15.82
C GLU A 242 -0.14 -1.37 -16.34
N ARG A 243 0.40 -2.53 -15.93
CA ARG A 243 -0.10 -3.85 -16.29
C ARG A 243 -0.97 -4.46 -15.19
N ASP A 244 -0.41 -4.62 -14.00
CA ASP A 244 -1.05 -5.20 -12.83
C ASP A 244 -1.51 -4.12 -11.86
N TRP A 245 -0.74 -3.02 -11.79
CA TRP A 245 -1.06 -1.86 -10.99
C TRP A 245 -1.47 -0.69 -11.89
N PRO A 246 -2.77 -0.33 -11.94
CA PRO A 246 -3.21 0.85 -12.65
C PRO A 246 -2.74 2.13 -11.93
N PRO A 247 -2.67 3.28 -12.62
CA PRO A 247 -2.26 4.56 -12.01
C PRO A 247 -3.10 4.99 -10.79
N SER A 248 -4.32 4.49 -10.65
CA SER A 248 -5.16 4.70 -9.47
C SER A 248 -4.54 4.12 -8.19
N HIS A 249 -3.75 3.04 -8.30
CA HIS A 249 -3.08 2.40 -7.18
C HIS A 249 -2.00 3.29 -6.54
N CYS A 250 -1.43 4.25 -7.28
CA CYS A 250 -0.47 5.21 -6.76
C CYS A 250 -0.98 5.99 -5.53
N LYS A 251 -2.31 6.12 -5.37
CA LYS A 251 -2.94 6.83 -4.26
C LYS A 251 -3.48 5.90 -3.16
N ILE A 252 -3.50 4.59 -3.41
CA ILE A 252 -4.12 3.59 -2.53
C ILE A 252 -3.03 2.85 -1.75
N TYR A 253 -1.93 2.51 -2.42
CA TYR A 253 -0.88 1.65 -1.88
C TYR A 253 0.44 2.37 -1.85
N THR A 254 1.09 2.40 -0.68
CA THR A 254 2.33 3.15 -0.46
C THR A 254 3.52 2.59 -1.23
N ASN A 255 3.56 1.29 -1.53
CA ASN A 255 4.64 0.66 -2.28
C ASN A 255 4.58 0.96 -3.79
N VAL A 256 3.41 1.34 -4.32
CA VAL A 256 3.22 1.53 -5.76
C VAL A 256 4.01 2.73 -6.30
N PRO A 257 4.01 3.91 -5.65
CA PRO A 257 4.91 5.00 -6.04
C PRO A 257 6.40 4.68 -5.90
N GLU A 258 6.78 3.75 -5.03
CA GLU A 258 8.17 3.33 -4.85
C GLU A 258 8.66 2.44 -6.01
N GLU A 259 7.80 1.54 -6.49
CA GLU A 259 8.10 0.59 -7.57
C GLU A 259 7.75 1.11 -8.97
N CYS A 260 6.78 2.03 -9.05
CA CYS A 260 6.26 2.64 -10.28
C CYS A 260 6.39 4.17 -10.28
N PRO A 261 7.58 4.74 -10.02
CA PRO A 261 7.71 6.17 -9.81
C PRO A 261 7.39 7.02 -11.04
N TYR A 262 7.56 6.53 -12.28
CA TYR A 262 7.16 7.28 -13.48
C TYR A 262 5.65 7.24 -13.70
N MET A 263 5.02 6.06 -13.59
CA MET A 263 3.56 5.90 -13.65
C MET A 263 2.86 6.78 -12.61
N CYS A 264 3.43 6.87 -11.41
CA CYS A 264 2.90 7.69 -10.32
C CYS A 264 3.30 9.16 -10.38
N GLY A 265 4.10 9.56 -11.38
CA GLY A 265 4.52 10.96 -11.58
C GLY A 265 5.53 11.49 -10.54
N VAL A 266 6.15 10.60 -9.75
CA VAL A 266 7.26 10.92 -8.85
C VAL A 266 8.51 11.22 -9.67
N CYS A 267 8.81 10.35 -10.64
CA CYS A 267 9.91 10.52 -11.59
C CYS A 267 9.41 11.09 -12.92
N LYS A 268 10.23 11.93 -13.57
CA LYS A 268 9.92 12.51 -14.89
C LYS A 268 10.72 11.81 -15.97
N ARG A 269 10.06 11.31 -17.02
CA ARG A 269 10.76 10.70 -18.17
C ARG A 269 11.57 11.79 -18.92
N PRO A 270 12.81 11.51 -19.35
CA PRO A 270 13.58 12.43 -20.19
C PRO A 270 12.82 12.67 -21.51
N GLY A 271 12.45 13.92 -21.81
CA GLY A 271 11.71 14.27 -23.04
C GLY A 271 10.50 15.21 -22.87
N GLY A 272 10.07 15.52 -21.64
CA GLY A 272 9.24 16.69 -21.35
C GLY A 272 7.74 16.58 -21.67
N GLY A 273 6.90 16.70 -20.63
CA GLY A 273 5.47 16.90 -20.80
C GLY A 273 4.67 16.68 -19.52
N SER A 274 4.58 17.71 -18.68
CA SER A 274 3.52 17.83 -17.68
C SER A 274 2.15 17.67 -18.35
N GLY A 275 1.36 16.68 -17.94
CA GLY A 275 -0.08 16.64 -18.24
C GLY A 275 -0.46 16.22 -19.65
N GLY A 276 0.35 15.43 -20.35
CA GLY A 276 -0.20 14.62 -21.44
C GLY A 276 -1.21 13.64 -20.84
N LYS A 277 -2.43 13.57 -21.39
CA LYS A 277 -3.33 12.40 -21.25
C LYS A 277 -2.46 11.14 -21.25
N PRO A 278 -2.82 10.06 -20.53
CA PRO A 278 -2.14 8.80 -20.72
C PRO A 278 -2.30 8.47 -22.20
N GLY A 279 -1.28 8.80 -22.98
CA GLY A 279 -0.99 8.21 -24.25
C GLY A 279 -0.66 6.81 -23.83
N GLY A 280 -1.71 6.02 -23.64
CA GLY A 280 -1.58 4.60 -23.67
C GLY A 280 -0.71 4.37 -24.88
N SER A 281 0.48 3.83 -24.63
CA SER A 281 0.78 2.61 -25.35
C SER A 281 -0.48 1.76 -25.23
N HIS A 282 -1.41 1.97 -26.16
CA HIS A 282 -2.43 1.00 -26.49
C HIS A 282 -1.57 -0.16 -26.98
N GLY A 283 -1.03 -0.92 -26.03
CA GLY A 283 -0.48 -2.23 -26.28
C GLY A 283 -1.53 -2.90 -27.15
N SER A 284 -1.07 -3.43 -28.28
CA SER A 284 -1.92 -4.11 -29.25
C SER A 284 -2.97 -4.92 -28.48
N ILE A 285 -4.24 -4.64 -28.76
CA ILE A 285 -5.33 -5.38 -28.12
C ILE A 285 -5.17 -6.83 -28.59
N PHE A 286 -4.80 -7.70 -27.66
CA PHE A 286 -4.72 -9.12 -27.93
C PHE A 286 -6.08 -9.73 -27.68
N ILE A 287 -6.50 -10.63 -28.56
CA ILE A 287 -7.73 -11.40 -28.42
C ILE A 287 -7.33 -12.86 -28.31
N SER A 288 -7.62 -13.49 -27.17
CA SER A 288 -7.37 -14.93 -26.99
C SER A 288 -8.26 -15.76 -27.91
N GLU A 289 -7.93 -17.05 -28.10
CA GLU A 289 -8.77 -17.99 -28.87
C GLU A 289 -10.22 -18.02 -28.34
N GLN A 290 -10.40 -17.82 -27.04
CA GLN A 290 -11.69 -17.79 -26.35
C GLN A 290 -12.43 -16.44 -26.50
N GLY A 291 -11.85 -15.48 -27.21
CA GLY A 291 -12.44 -14.16 -27.52
C GLY A 291 -12.27 -13.12 -26.42
N CYS A 292 -11.42 -13.36 -25.40
CA CYS A 292 -11.18 -12.38 -24.36
C CYS A 292 -10.17 -11.33 -24.81
N LYS A 293 -10.50 -10.07 -24.59
CA LYS A 293 -9.65 -8.93 -24.92
C LYS A 293 -8.68 -8.65 -23.77
N TYR A 294 -7.39 -8.67 -24.07
CA TYR A 294 -6.33 -8.21 -23.19
C TYR A 294 -5.74 -6.92 -23.73
N GLN A 295 -5.60 -5.93 -22.85
CA GLN A 295 -4.98 -4.65 -23.14
C GLN A 295 -3.91 -4.41 -22.08
N GLY A 296 -2.65 -4.39 -22.50
CA GLY A 296 -1.49 -4.30 -21.61
C GLY A 296 -0.28 -5.03 -22.21
N LYS A 297 0.84 -5.02 -21.47
CA LYS A 297 2.05 -5.77 -21.84
C LYS A 297 1.85 -7.25 -21.55
N ARG A 298 1.87 -8.09 -22.58
CA ARG A 298 1.78 -9.56 -22.44
C ARG A 298 3.05 -10.12 -21.78
N SER A 299 2.91 -11.25 -21.10
CA SER A 299 4.00 -11.89 -20.40
C SER A 299 4.96 -12.63 -21.33
N THR A 300 6.23 -12.69 -20.92
CA THR A 300 7.23 -13.46 -21.66
C THR A 300 6.96 -14.96 -21.53
N PRO A 301 7.45 -15.80 -22.46
CA PRO A 301 7.33 -17.25 -22.33
C PRO A 301 7.88 -17.79 -21.01
N GLN A 302 8.93 -17.18 -20.46
CA GLN A 302 9.50 -17.60 -19.17
C GLN A 302 8.60 -17.23 -17.99
N GLU A 303 8.01 -16.04 -17.98
CA GLU A 303 7.05 -15.61 -16.96
C GLU A 303 5.82 -16.52 -16.95
N CYS A 304 5.30 -16.86 -18.13
CA CYS A 304 4.13 -17.71 -18.28
C CYS A 304 4.31 -19.09 -17.66
N ARG A 305 5.53 -19.64 -17.59
CA ARG A 305 5.79 -20.92 -16.90
C ARG A 305 5.50 -20.88 -15.40
N SER A 306 5.45 -19.71 -14.79
CA SER A 306 5.10 -19.55 -13.37
C SER A 306 3.60 -19.35 -13.12
N TYR A 307 2.79 -19.29 -14.18
CA TYR A 307 1.36 -18.97 -14.15
C TYR A 307 0.52 -20.18 -14.51
N GLY A 308 -0.72 -20.24 -14.02
CA GLY A 308 -1.61 -21.37 -14.27
C GLY A 308 -0.95 -22.72 -13.95
N ASP A 309 -1.13 -23.70 -14.83
CA ASP A 309 -0.37 -24.95 -14.83
C ASP A 309 0.78 -24.87 -15.85
N LYS A 310 1.91 -24.29 -15.41
CA LYS A 310 3.11 -24.05 -16.23
C LYS A 310 2.83 -23.33 -17.57
N GLY A 311 1.99 -22.29 -17.52
CA GLY A 311 1.59 -21.49 -18.68
C GLY A 311 0.33 -21.98 -19.37
N LYS A 312 -0.28 -23.08 -18.91
CA LYS A 312 -1.61 -23.51 -19.34
C LYS A 312 -2.69 -22.92 -18.44
N ASP A 313 -3.88 -22.77 -19.01
CA ASP A 313 -5.08 -22.55 -18.24
C ASP A 313 -5.45 -23.78 -17.40
N LEU A 314 -5.98 -23.55 -16.20
CA LEU A 314 -6.59 -24.60 -15.37
C LEU A 314 -7.92 -25.08 -15.97
N LYS A 315 -8.40 -26.23 -15.50
CA LYS A 315 -9.72 -26.76 -15.89
C LYS A 315 -10.82 -25.73 -15.58
N GLY A 316 -11.70 -25.49 -16.54
CA GLY A 316 -12.82 -24.55 -16.42
C GLY A 316 -12.58 -23.16 -17.02
N CYS A 317 -11.39 -22.88 -17.54
CA CYS A 317 -11.09 -21.67 -18.31
C CYS A 317 -11.60 -21.80 -19.76
N ASP A 318 -12.89 -21.59 -19.95
CA ASP A 318 -13.52 -21.47 -21.27
C ASP A 318 -14.61 -20.39 -21.20
N ASN A 319 -14.44 -19.33 -21.97
CA ASN A 319 -15.38 -18.22 -22.00
C ASN A 319 -16.82 -18.65 -22.39
N ARG A 320 -16.97 -19.71 -23.21
CA ARG A 320 -18.29 -20.17 -23.66
C ARG A 320 -18.94 -21.10 -22.64
N ASN A 321 -18.29 -22.22 -22.30
CA ASN A 321 -18.90 -23.28 -21.49
C ASN A 321 -18.16 -23.55 -20.17
N GLY A 322 -17.08 -22.82 -19.88
CA GLY A 322 -16.32 -22.93 -18.65
C GLY A 322 -16.88 -22.12 -17.49
N GLN A 323 -16.32 -22.40 -16.31
CA GLN A 323 -16.62 -21.73 -15.04
C GLN A 323 -16.21 -20.26 -15.05
N PHE A 324 -15.10 -19.92 -15.72
CA PHE A 324 -14.56 -18.56 -15.78
C PHE A 324 -14.90 -17.88 -17.10
N LYS A 325 -15.30 -16.60 -17.04
CA LYS A 325 -15.69 -15.77 -18.18
C LYS A 325 -14.66 -14.65 -18.42
N CYS A 326 -14.69 -14.03 -19.60
CA CYS A 326 -13.79 -12.90 -19.89
C CYS A 326 -13.94 -11.71 -18.92
N SER A 327 -15.10 -11.55 -18.29
CA SER A 327 -15.30 -10.55 -17.23
C SER A 327 -14.43 -10.81 -16.01
N ASP A 328 -14.19 -12.07 -15.68
CA ASP A 328 -13.41 -12.47 -14.50
C ASP A 328 -11.94 -12.15 -14.67
N CYS A 329 -11.42 -12.22 -15.91
CA CYS A 329 -10.08 -11.74 -16.27
C CYS A 329 -9.85 -10.28 -15.88
N LYS A 330 -10.89 -9.44 -15.90
CA LYS A 330 -10.79 -8.02 -15.50
C LYS A 330 -11.00 -7.82 -14.01
N ARG A 331 -11.79 -8.69 -13.38
CA ARG A 331 -12.25 -8.54 -12.01
C ARG A 331 -11.31 -9.18 -10.99
N TYR A 332 -10.66 -10.28 -11.34
CA TYR A 332 -9.93 -11.12 -10.41
C TYR A 332 -8.51 -11.38 -10.91
N PHE A 333 -7.52 -10.87 -10.18
CA PHE A 333 -6.10 -11.00 -10.53
C PHE A 333 -5.66 -12.46 -10.60
N ASN A 334 -6.09 -13.26 -9.63
CA ASN A 334 -5.80 -14.70 -9.59
C ASN A 334 -6.43 -15.44 -10.77
N VAL A 335 -7.61 -15.02 -11.28
CA VAL A 335 -8.17 -15.60 -12.51
C VAL A 335 -7.27 -15.28 -13.71
N LYS A 336 -6.82 -14.03 -13.81
CA LYS A 336 -5.95 -13.60 -14.92
C LYS A 336 -4.57 -14.25 -14.90
N LYS A 337 -3.96 -14.44 -13.72
CA LYS A 337 -2.57 -14.89 -13.60
C LYS A 337 -2.45 -16.35 -13.17
N ASP A 338 -3.15 -16.74 -12.12
CA ASP A 338 -2.92 -18.02 -11.45
C ASP A 338 -3.84 -19.14 -11.98
N MET A 339 -4.92 -18.80 -12.68
CA MET A 339 -5.89 -19.79 -13.18
C MET A 339 -5.96 -19.84 -14.71
N CYS A 340 -6.25 -18.72 -15.36
CA CYS A 340 -6.57 -18.67 -16.79
C CYS A 340 -5.67 -17.68 -17.58
N PRO A 341 -4.32 -17.77 -17.50
CA PRO A 341 -3.41 -16.82 -18.12
C PRO A 341 -3.48 -16.76 -19.66
N VAL A 342 -3.85 -17.85 -20.33
CA VAL A 342 -3.99 -17.91 -21.79
C VAL A 342 -5.36 -17.39 -22.22
N MET A 343 -6.45 -17.88 -21.60
CA MET A 343 -7.80 -17.38 -21.86
C MET A 343 -7.87 -15.86 -21.63
N CYS A 344 -7.25 -15.35 -20.57
CA CYS A 344 -7.25 -13.92 -20.27
C CYS A 344 -6.28 -13.10 -21.14
N GLY A 345 -5.54 -13.73 -22.05
CA GLY A 345 -4.66 -13.09 -23.02
C GLY A 345 -3.33 -12.57 -22.46
N LEU A 346 -3.01 -12.88 -21.20
CA LEU A 346 -1.75 -12.52 -20.54
C LEU A 346 -0.58 -13.31 -21.13
N CYS A 347 -0.80 -14.59 -21.43
CA CYS A 347 0.18 -15.52 -21.95
C CYS A 347 -0.18 -16.05 -23.33
N ASP A 348 0.83 -16.40 -24.11
CA ASP A 348 0.65 -17.27 -25.27
C ASP A 348 0.44 -18.71 -24.81
N PRO A 349 -0.35 -19.50 -25.54
CA PRO A 349 -0.45 -20.93 -25.28
C PRO A 349 0.95 -21.56 -25.36
N PRO A 350 1.32 -22.45 -24.41
CA PRO A 350 2.62 -23.10 -24.45
C PRO A 350 2.78 -23.90 -25.73
N CYS A 351 4.03 -24.03 -26.20
CA CYS A 351 4.38 -24.78 -27.40
C CYS A 351 3.60 -24.33 -28.65
N ASN A 352 3.34 -23.02 -28.79
CA ASN A 352 2.60 -22.41 -29.89
C ASN A 352 1.21 -23.04 -30.12
N GLY A 353 0.53 -23.42 -29.04
CA GLY A 353 -0.82 -24.00 -29.12
C GLY A 353 -0.86 -25.46 -29.55
N LYS A 354 0.27 -26.19 -29.50
CA LYS A 354 0.32 -27.63 -29.73
C LYS A 354 -0.68 -28.36 -28.82
N LYS A 355 -1.52 -29.21 -29.41
CA LYS A 355 -2.51 -30.04 -28.71
C LYS A 355 -2.24 -31.52 -28.98
N CYS A 356 -2.17 -32.32 -27.92
CA CYS A 356 -2.07 -33.76 -28.04
C CYS A 356 -3.46 -34.36 -28.26
N GLN A 357 -3.55 -35.31 -29.19
CA GLN A 357 -4.77 -36.04 -29.53
C GLN A 357 -4.93 -37.25 -28.61
N ASN A 358 -6.09 -37.89 -28.67
CA ASN A 358 -6.36 -39.19 -28.03
C ASN A 358 -5.99 -39.25 -26.54
N GLY A 359 -6.18 -38.14 -25.81
CA GLY A 359 -5.90 -38.05 -24.37
C GLY A 359 -4.43 -37.98 -24.00
N GLY A 360 -3.51 -37.76 -24.96
CA GLY A 360 -2.09 -37.54 -24.69
C GLY A 360 -1.83 -36.28 -23.86
N ASP A 361 -0.78 -36.32 -23.05
CA ASP A 361 -0.41 -35.22 -22.14
C ASP A 361 0.75 -34.41 -22.73
N LEU A 362 0.54 -33.10 -22.98
CA LEU A 362 1.60 -32.22 -23.48
C LEU A 362 2.60 -31.89 -22.37
N ASP A 363 3.86 -32.26 -22.55
CA ASP A 363 4.98 -31.73 -21.76
C ASP A 363 5.33 -30.33 -22.28
N VAL A 364 5.21 -29.32 -21.41
CA VAL A 364 5.44 -27.91 -21.76
C VAL A 364 6.91 -27.51 -21.77
N ASP A 365 7.77 -28.32 -21.15
CA ASP A 365 9.19 -28.05 -21.07
C ASP A 365 9.89 -28.59 -22.32
N THR A 366 9.47 -29.75 -22.83
CA THR A 366 10.00 -30.36 -24.07
C THR A 366 9.14 -30.11 -25.31
N CYS A 367 7.91 -29.64 -25.16
CA CYS A 367 6.92 -29.54 -26.24
C CYS A 367 6.62 -30.87 -26.96
N SER A 368 6.77 -32.00 -26.26
CA SER A 368 6.41 -33.33 -26.76
C SER A 368 5.10 -33.83 -26.13
N CYS A 369 4.36 -34.64 -26.88
CA CYS A 369 3.17 -35.31 -26.37
C CYS A 369 3.56 -36.64 -25.76
N LYS A 370 3.21 -36.84 -24.49
CA LYS A 370 3.27 -38.14 -23.83
C LYS A 370 1.99 -38.91 -24.18
N CYS A 371 2.12 -39.84 -25.12
CA CYS A 371 0.99 -40.62 -25.58
C CYS A 371 0.63 -41.75 -24.62
N LYS A 372 -0.66 -41.99 -24.46
CA LYS A 372 -1.19 -43.12 -23.72
C LYS A 372 -1.32 -44.29 -24.68
N PRO A 373 -0.93 -45.52 -24.30
CA PRO A 373 -1.18 -46.69 -25.13
C PRO A 373 -2.66 -46.80 -25.53
N PRO A 374 -2.99 -47.27 -26.75
CA PRO A 374 -2.09 -47.71 -27.82
C PRO A 374 -1.55 -46.57 -28.70
N PHE A 375 -1.76 -45.31 -28.33
CA PHE A 375 -1.46 -44.17 -29.19
C PHE A 375 0.03 -43.81 -29.22
N TYR A 376 0.50 -43.34 -30.36
CA TYR A 376 1.86 -42.87 -30.59
C TYR A 376 1.89 -41.79 -31.70
N GLY A 377 3.07 -41.23 -31.98
CA GLY A 377 3.24 -40.14 -32.94
C GLY A 377 3.54 -38.81 -32.25
N THR A 378 3.73 -37.75 -33.05
CA THR A 378 4.16 -36.44 -32.53
C THR A 378 3.06 -35.72 -31.74
N TYR A 379 1.80 -36.03 -32.06
CA TYR A 379 0.58 -35.51 -31.45
C TYR A 379 -0.29 -36.64 -30.89
N CYS A 380 0.21 -37.88 -30.78
CA CYS A 380 -0.57 -39.07 -30.39
C CYS A 380 -1.70 -39.43 -31.37
N GLU A 381 -1.52 -39.08 -32.64
CA GLU A 381 -2.47 -39.23 -33.73
C GLU A 381 -2.57 -40.67 -34.26
N ASN A 382 -1.51 -41.47 -34.09
CA ASN A 382 -1.45 -42.84 -34.57
C ASN A 382 -1.79 -43.81 -33.43
N LYS A 383 -2.28 -45.01 -33.77
CA LYS A 383 -2.57 -46.08 -32.81
C LYS A 383 -1.91 -47.39 -33.26
N ASP A 384 -1.30 -48.10 -32.32
CA ASP A 384 -0.69 -49.40 -32.54
C ASP A 384 -1.59 -50.52 -31.99
N CYS A 385 -2.31 -51.19 -32.88
CA CYS A 385 -3.19 -52.31 -32.55
C CYS A 385 -2.52 -53.69 -32.77
N SER A 386 -1.20 -53.74 -32.94
CA SER A 386 -0.48 -55.00 -33.18
C SER A 386 -0.34 -55.88 -31.94
N LYS A 387 -0.46 -55.28 -30.74
CA LYS A 387 -0.31 -56.00 -29.47
C LYS A 387 -1.57 -56.80 -29.16
N LYS A 388 -1.38 -58.09 -28.88
CA LYS A 388 -2.47 -58.95 -28.39
C LYS A 388 -2.89 -58.50 -26.99
N GLU A 389 -4.20 -58.38 -26.78
CA GLU A 389 -4.76 -58.07 -25.48
C GLU A 389 -4.49 -59.20 -24.47
N PRO A 390 -4.25 -58.85 -23.19
CA PRO A 390 -4.27 -59.81 -22.10
C PRO A 390 -5.59 -60.60 -22.05
N TYR A 391 -5.53 -61.86 -21.59
CA TYR A 391 -6.73 -62.69 -21.43
C TYR A 391 -7.80 -62.04 -20.54
N SER A 392 -7.39 -61.25 -19.55
CA SER A 392 -8.30 -60.48 -18.68
C SER A 392 -9.27 -59.59 -19.44
N CYS A 393 -8.86 -59.05 -20.60
CA CYS A 393 -9.72 -58.22 -21.46
C CYS A 393 -10.92 -59.00 -22.02
N SER A 394 -10.80 -60.31 -22.23
CA SER A 394 -11.90 -61.15 -22.72
C SER A 394 -12.98 -61.45 -21.66
N VAL A 395 -12.63 -61.25 -20.38
CA VAL A 395 -13.51 -61.54 -19.23
C VAL A 395 -14.18 -60.27 -18.71
N TRP A 396 -13.58 -59.11 -18.94
CA TRP A 396 -14.12 -57.84 -18.49
C TRP A 396 -15.29 -57.37 -19.35
N PRO A 397 -16.36 -56.82 -18.73
CA PRO A 397 -17.45 -56.26 -19.51
C PRO A 397 -17.02 -54.94 -20.15
N ARG A 398 -17.57 -54.64 -21.33
CA ARG A 398 -17.27 -53.39 -22.07
C ARG A 398 -17.51 -52.12 -21.26
N SER A 399 -18.42 -52.15 -20.28
CA SER A 399 -18.67 -51.04 -19.35
C SER A 399 -17.44 -50.66 -18.50
N TYR A 400 -16.42 -51.51 -18.42
CA TYR A 400 -15.18 -51.19 -17.71
C TYR A 400 -14.34 -50.13 -18.44
N CYS A 401 -14.51 -49.98 -19.75
CA CYS A 401 -13.83 -48.96 -20.56
C CYS A 401 -14.17 -47.55 -20.11
N ASP A 402 -15.41 -47.30 -19.68
CA ASP A 402 -15.85 -46.00 -19.19
C ASP A 402 -15.62 -45.83 -17.68
N LYS A 403 -15.53 -46.96 -16.95
CA LYS A 403 -15.46 -46.98 -15.49
C LYS A 403 -14.03 -46.90 -14.94
N TYR A 404 -13.06 -47.51 -15.64
CA TYR A 404 -11.69 -47.65 -15.17
C TYR A 404 -10.72 -47.08 -16.18
N TYR A 405 -9.94 -46.10 -15.72
CA TYR A 405 -9.05 -45.31 -16.55
C TYR A 405 -7.98 -46.14 -17.30
N ASN A 406 -7.49 -47.24 -16.71
CA ASN A 406 -6.46 -48.09 -17.31
C ASN A 406 -6.99 -49.09 -18.34
N VAL A 407 -8.29 -49.40 -18.33
CA VAL A 407 -8.87 -50.45 -19.19
C VAL A 407 -8.79 -50.09 -20.68
N PRO A 408 -9.06 -48.85 -21.11
CA PRO A 408 -8.78 -48.43 -22.50
C PRO A 408 -7.32 -48.54 -22.95
N GLU A 409 -6.36 -48.42 -22.01
CA GLU A 409 -4.92 -48.51 -22.31
C GLU A 409 -4.45 -49.97 -22.43
N GLU A 410 -4.97 -50.86 -21.57
CA GLU A 410 -4.61 -52.29 -21.53
C GLU A 410 -5.43 -53.16 -22.49
N CYS A 411 -6.69 -52.78 -22.75
CA CYS A 411 -7.67 -53.52 -23.55
C CYS A 411 -8.29 -52.63 -24.66
N PRO A 412 -7.49 -52.11 -25.61
CA PRO A 412 -7.99 -51.20 -26.63
C PRO A 412 -8.98 -51.83 -27.62
N VAL A 413 -8.90 -53.14 -27.91
CA VAL A 413 -9.86 -53.86 -28.78
C VAL A 413 -11.19 -54.05 -28.06
N LEU A 414 -11.17 -54.46 -26.78
CA LEU A 414 -12.39 -54.54 -25.96
C LEU A 414 -13.14 -53.20 -25.95
N CYS A 415 -12.41 -52.09 -25.85
CA CYS A 415 -12.96 -50.75 -25.78
C CYS A 415 -13.32 -50.15 -27.15
N GLY A 416 -13.04 -50.83 -28.25
CA GLY A 416 -13.32 -50.35 -29.61
C GLY A 416 -12.40 -49.20 -30.04
N ILE A 417 -11.25 -49.04 -29.39
CA ILE A 417 -10.16 -48.14 -29.80
C ILE A 417 -9.38 -48.78 -30.94
N CYS A 418 -9.06 -50.06 -30.76
CA CYS A 418 -8.74 -51.04 -31.78
C CYS A 418 -9.98 -51.92 -32.02
#